data_AF-A0A2N3AX52-F1
#
_entry.id   AF-A0A2N3AX52-F1
#
_cell.length_a   1.000
_cell.length_b   1.000
_cell.length_c   1.000
_cell.angle_alpha   90.00
_cell.angle_beta   90.00
_cell.angle_gamma   90.00
#
_symmetry.space_group_name_H-M   'P 1'
#
loop_
_entity.id
_entity.type
_entity.pdbx_description
1 polymer ?
#
loop_
_entity_poly.entity_id
_entity_poly.type
_entity_poly.pdbx_seq_one_letter_code
_entity_poly.pdbx_strand_id
1 'polypeptide(L)' 'IMHVLHEGLADTKYRPCPLLVKYVEAGWLGRKAKRGFYDYRGETPVPTR' A
#
# COMPACT_ATOMS: atom_id res chain seq x y z
N ILE A 1 -5.22 2.90 -8.54
CA ILE A 1 -4.86 2.86 -9.98
C ILE A 1 -4.52 1.45 -10.49
N MET A 2 -3.86 0.58 -9.69
CA MET A 2 -3.49 -0.78 -10.13
C MET A 2 -4.70 -1.66 -10.47
N HIS A 3 -5.83 -1.52 -9.75
CA HIS A 3 -7.09 -2.21 -10.10
C HIS A 3 -7.60 -1.86 -11.50
N VAL A 4 -7.55 -0.58 -11.88
CA VAL A 4 -7.99 -0.10 -13.20
C VAL A 4 -7.07 -0.60 -14.31
N LEU A 5 -5.76 -0.64 -14.05
CA LEU A 5 -4.79 -1.18 -15.01
C LEU A 5 -4.93 -2.70 -15.19
N HIS A 6 -5.24 -3.43 -14.11
CA HIS A 6 -5.48 -4.87 -14.19
C HIS A 6 -6.80 -5.19 -14.92
N GLU A 7 -7.88 -4.46 -14.66
CA GLU A 7 -9.17 -4.65 -15.36
C GLU A 7 -9.12 -4.23 -16.84
N GLY A 8 -8.35 -3.18 -17.17
CA GLY A 8 -8.25 -2.67 -18.54
C GLY A 8 -7.26 -3.40 -19.44
N LEU A 9 -6.17 -3.95 -18.89
CA LEU A 9 -5.12 -4.63 -19.67
C LEU A 9 -5.10 -6.15 -19.51
N ALA A 10 -5.84 -6.71 -18.52
CA ALA A 10 -5.85 -8.14 -18.16
C ALA A 10 -4.46 -8.78 -17.97
N ASP A 11 -3.41 -7.97 -17.80
CA ASP A 11 -2.05 -8.45 -17.65
C ASP A 11 -1.75 -8.73 -16.18
N THR A 12 -1.33 -9.97 -15.93
CA THR A 12 -0.97 -10.52 -14.62
C THR A 12 0.15 -9.74 -13.91
N LYS A 13 0.92 -8.93 -14.64
CA LYS A 13 1.93 -8.01 -14.09
C LYS A 13 1.33 -6.93 -13.18
N TYR A 14 0.07 -6.55 -13.39
CA TYR A 14 -0.61 -5.51 -12.61
C TYR A 14 -1.49 -6.06 -11.49
N ARG A 15 -1.46 -7.38 -11.25
CA ARG A 15 -2.19 -7.96 -10.11
C ARG A 15 -1.82 -7.20 -8.84
N PRO A 16 -2.77 -6.51 -8.19
CA PRO A 16 -2.48 -5.79 -6.97
C PRO A 16 -2.07 -6.83 -5.91
N CYS A 17 -0.85 -6.70 -5.38
CA CYS A 17 -0.36 -7.61 -4.36
C CYS A 17 -1.32 -7.58 -3.16
N PRO A 18 -1.84 -8.73 -2.67
CA PRO A 18 -2.85 -8.76 -1.62
C PRO A 18 -2.40 -8.09 -0.31
N LEU A 19 -1.08 -7.99 -0.08
CA LEU A 19 -0.54 -7.19 1.03
C LEU A 19 -0.81 -5.69 0.86
N LEU A 20 -0.63 -5.13 -0.34
CA LEU A 20 -0.89 -3.71 -0.59
C LEU A 20 -2.36 -3.34 -0.41
N VAL A 21 -3.27 -4.23 -0.81
CA VAL A 21 -4.72 -4.03 -0.66
C VAL A 21 -5.10 -3.90 0.81
N LYS A 22 -4.61 -4.80 1.67
CA LYS A 22 -4.87 -4.76 3.12
C LYS A 22 -4.38 -3.47 3.78
N TYR A 23 -3.24 -2.92 3.34
CA TYR A 23 -2.71 -1.67 3.89
C TYR A 23 -3.55 -0.46 3.46
N VAL A 24 -4.08 -0.46 2.25
CA VAL A 24 -5.00 0.60 1.78
C VAL A 24 -6.35 0.50 2.50
N GLU A 25 -6.90 -0.70 2.67
CA GLU A 25 -8.14 -0.95 3.44
C GLU A 25 -8.01 -0.52 4.91
N ALA A 26 -6.85 -0.77 5.53
CA ALA A 26 -6.55 -0.35 6.90
C ALA A 26 -6.23 1.16 7.04
N GLY A 27 -6.25 1.93 5.94
CA GLY A 27 -5.91 3.37 5.93
C GLY A 27 -4.42 3.67 6.14
N TRP A 28 -3.54 2.67 6.01
CA TRP A 28 -2.09 2.79 6.17
C TRP A 28 -1.45 3.27 4.87
N LEU A 29 -1.73 4.53 4.52
CA LEU A 29 -1.36 5.15 3.25
C LEU A 29 0.08 5.71 3.22
N GLY A 30 0.91 5.38 4.21
CA GLY A 30 2.29 5.85 4.33
C GLY A 30 2.42 7.16 5.11
N ARG A 31 3.38 8.00 4.72
CA ARG A 31 3.73 9.25 5.43
C ARG A 31 2.53 10.17 5.69
N LYS A 32 1.61 10.31 4.73
CA LYS A 32 0.41 11.15 4.89
C LYS A 32 -0.55 10.66 5.97
N ALA A 33 -0.58 9.36 6.23
CA ALA A 33 -1.36 8.74 7.29
C ALA A 33 -0.51 8.49 8.56
N LYS A 34 0.74 8.99 8.57
CA LYS A 34 1.78 8.70 9.57
C LYS A 34 2.05 7.19 9.77
N ARG A 35 1.53 6.32 8.92
CA ARG A 35 1.62 4.86 9.02
C ARG A 35 1.42 4.21 7.65
N GLY A 36 2.29 3.26 7.32
CA GLY A 36 2.29 2.49 6.07
C GLY A 36 3.14 1.24 6.25
N PHE A 37 4.05 1.00 5.31
CA PHE A 37 5.15 0.04 5.52
C PHE A 37 6.03 0.38 6.72
N TYR A 38 6.13 1.67 7.03
CA TYR A 38 6.81 2.17 8.19
C TYR A 38 5.84 2.99 9.04
N ASP A 39 6.05 2.98 10.34
CA ASP A 39 5.44 3.93 11.26
C ASP A 39 6.26 5.23 11.20
N TYR A 40 5.60 6.31 10.79
CA TYR A 40 6.18 7.65 10.62
C TYR A 40 5.75 8.60 11.74
N ARG A 41 5.27 8.08 12.88
CA ARG A 41 4.91 8.89 14.06
C ARG A 41 6.12 9.38 14.84
N GLY A 42 7.24 8.65 14.77
CA GLY A 42 8.50 9.01 15.42
C GLY A 42 9.46 9.76 14.50
N GLU A 43 10.58 10.19 15.07
CA GLU A 43 11.67 10.88 14.35
C GLU A 43 12.39 9.95 13.36
N THR A 44 12.43 8.65 13.67
CA THR A 44 12.95 7.59 12.79
C THR A 44 11.82 6.66 12.33
N PRO A 45 11.71 6.36 11.02
CA PRO A 45 10.66 5.48 10.50
C PRO A 45 10.92 4.02 10.92
N VAL A 46 9.98 3.42 11.65
CA VAL A 46 10.11 2.05 12.18
C VAL A 46 9.35 1.07 11.28
N PRO A 47 9.91 -0.08 10.87
CA PRO A 47 9.22 -1.04 10.01
C PRO A 47 7.95 -1.60 10.67
N THR A 48 6.84 -1.58 9.94
CA THR A 48 5.54 -2.11 10.39
C THR A 48 5.40 -3.57 9.99
N ARG A 49 6.37 -4.40 10.43
CA ARG A 49 6.53 -5.85 10.25
C ARG A 49 6.47 -6.42 8.82
#